data_AF-X1L4N4-F1
#
_entry.id   AF-X1L4N4-F1
#
_cell.length_a   1.000
_cell.length_b   1.000
_cell.length_c   1.000
_cell.angle_alpha   90.00
_cell.angle_beta   90.00
_cell.angle_gamma   90.00
#
_symmetry.space_group_name_H-M   'P 1'
#
loop_
_entity.id
_entity.type
_entity.pdbx_description
1 polymer ?
#
loop_
_entity_poly.entity_id
_entity_poly.type
_entity_poly.pdbx_seq_one_letter_code
_entity_poly.pdbx_strand_id
1 'polypeptide(L)'
;WWIEPDCNIPGGEAFVRQGLYGQRYFYEKFGVRANVGFNPDSFGHNMMIPQILKEMGIDYYIFMRPGPHEKKLPGNLFWWEGPDGSKVLAYRIPLSYGGPKGDLKEHIQKVSEAFKPDELKSLERIMCFYGRGDHGGGPTRENMESIRALGQQSTDDGPMALFSSPNDYFEEVSSKNLSLPVVKDELQHHASGCYSALSWIKKSNRKLENLLLAAEKFSLMANYLNKNRAYPQAKLTRAWQMLLFTQFHDILG
;
A
#
# COMPACT_ATOMS: atom_id res chain seq x y z
N TRP A 1 -1.04 -6.99 1.47
CA TRP A 1 0.30 -7.60 1.29
C TRP A 1 0.62 -8.53 2.46
N TRP A 2 1.65 -9.36 2.37
CA TRP A 2 2.10 -10.22 3.49
C TRP A 2 2.87 -9.41 4.54
N ILE A 3 3.74 -8.50 4.10
CA ILE A 3 4.30 -7.39 4.87
C ILE A 3 4.11 -6.09 4.08
N GLU A 4 4.60 -4.93 4.52
CA GLU A 4 4.70 -3.73 3.66
C GLU A 4 6.03 -3.74 2.88
N PRO A 5 6.08 -4.25 1.63
CA PRO A 5 7.34 -4.47 0.96
C PRO A 5 7.96 -3.17 0.46
N ASP A 6 9.28 -3.17 0.24
CA ASP A 6 9.85 -2.26 -0.74
C ASP A 6 9.21 -2.53 -2.11
N CYS A 7 8.86 -1.48 -2.85
CA CYS A 7 8.11 -1.59 -4.09
C CYS A 7 9.00 -1.49 -5.34
N ASN A 8 10.34 -1.56 -5.21
CA ASN A 8 11.28 -1.38 -6.31
C ASN A 8 12.25 -2.56 -6.50
N ILE A 9 12.79 -3.11 -5.41
CA ILE A 9 13.79 -4.18 -5.45
C ILE A 9 13.19 -5.57 -5.70
N PRO A 10 12.09 -5.98 -5.02
CA PRO A 10 11.53 -7.32 -5.21
C PRO A 10 11.21 -7.63 -6.68
N GLY A 11 11.49 -8.86 -7.11
CA GLY A 11 11.06 -9.32 -8.43
C GLY A 11 9.54 -9.41 -8.55
N GLY A 12 9.03 -9.41 -9.78
CA GLY A 12 7.59 -9.48 -10.04
C GLY A 12 6.90 -10.67 -9.35
N GLU A 13 7.51 -11.87 -9.40
CA GLU A 13 6.96 -13.04 -8.69
C GLU A 13 6.91 -12.79 -7.17
N ALA A 14 7.96 -12.23 -6.57
CA ALA A 14 7.97 -11.96 -5.14
C ALA A 14 6.84 -10.99 -4.75
N PHE A 15 6.60 -9.97 -5.58
CA PHE A 15 5.49 -9.04 -5.38
C PHE A 15 4.11 -9.70 -5.54
N VAL A 16 3.94 -10.60 -6.51
CA VAL A 16 2.74 -11.45 -6.62
C VAL A 16 2.58 -12.33 -5.38
N ARG A 17 3.67 -12.89 -4.82
CA ARG A 17 3.63 -13.67 -3.58
C ARG A 17 3.29 -12.84 -2.35
N GLN A 18 3.74 -11.58 -2.26
CA GLN A 18 3.31 -10.64 -1.22
C GLN A 18 1.79 -10.49 -1.21
N GLY A 19 1.18 -10.32 -2.39
CA GLY A 19 -0.26 -10.22 -2.51
C GLY A 19 -0.98 -11.55 -2.26
N LEU A 20 -0.50 -12.65 -2.86
CA LEU A 20 -1.07 -13.99 -2.72
C LEU A 20 -1.16 -14.43 -1.25
N TYR A 21 -0.06 -14.34 -0.50
CA TYR A 21 -0.03 -14.76 0.88
C TYR A 21 -0.79 -13.80 1.80
N GLY A 22 -0.76 -12.50 1.51
CA GLY A 22 -1.61 -11.53 2.21
C GLY A 22 -3.10 -11.84 2.04
N GLN A 23 -3.57 -12.01 0.80
CA GLN A 23 -4.98 -12.30 0.50
C GLN A 23 -5.43 -13.63 1.12
N ARG A 24 -4.61 -14.70 1.00
CA ARG A 24 -4.90 -15.99 1.64
C ARG A 24 -5.03 -15.86 3.15
N TYR A 25 -4.13 -15.13 3.80
CA TYR A 25 -4.21 -14.94 5.24
C TYR A 25 -5.50 -14.23 5.64
N PHE A 26 -5.85 -13.12 4.98
CA PHE A 26 -7.10 -12.41 5.27
C PHE A 26 -8.34 -13.29 5.08
N TYR A 27 -8.37 -14.06 3.99
CA TYR A 27 -9.48 -14.94 3.70
C TYR A 27 -9.60 -16.09 4.70
N GLU A 28 -8.50 -16.77 5.01
CA GLU A 28 -8.48 -17.90 5.96
C GLU A 28 -8.80 -17.47 7.40
N LYS A 29 -8.41 -16.26 7.81
CA LYS A 29 -8.60 -15.79 9.19
C LYS A 29 -9.88 -15.02 9.42
N PHE A 30 -10.35 -14.30 8.41
CA PHE A 30 -11.44 -13.33 8.58
C PHE A 30 -12.55 -13.50 7.54
N GLY A 31 -12.39 -14.39 6.54
CA GLY A 31 -13.38 -14.59 5.48
C GLY A 31 -13.48 -13.44 4.49
N VAL A 32 -12.55 -12.49 4.50
CA VAL A 32 -12.56 -11.30 3.64
C VAL A 32 -11.34 -11.26 2.73
N ARG A 33 -11.47 -10.55 1.61
CA ARG A 33 -10.35 -10.17 0.74
C ARG A 33 -10.14 -8.68 0.82
N ALA A 34 -8.87 -8.25 0.84
CA ALA A 34 -8.55 -6.83 0.80
C ALA A 34 -8.81 -6.29 -0.61
N ASN A 35 -9.43 -5.10 -0.71
CA ASN A 35 -9.59 -4.38 -2.00
C ASN A 35 -8.75 -3.10 -2.08
N VAL A 36 -7.88 -2.88 -1.10
CA VAL A 36 -6.99 -1.71 -1.03
C VAL A 36 -5.55 -2.21 -0.82
N GLY A 37 -4.67 -1.91 -1.76
CA GLY A 37 -3.23 -2.01 -1.56
C GLY A 37 -2.76 -0.83 -0.70
N PHE A 38 -1.95 -1.10 0.32
CA PHE A 38 -1.52 -0.10 1.30
C PHE A 38 0.00 -0.18 1.49
N ASN A 39 0.71 0.85 1.03
CA ASN A 39 2.17 1.01 1.10
C ASN A 39 2.52 2.48 1.35
N PRO A 40 2.18 3.06 2.51
CA PRO A 40 2.51 4.44 2.81
C PRO A 40 4.03 4.70 2.75
N ASP A 41 4.85 3.78 3.24
CA ASP A 41 6.24 4.03 3.62
C ASP A 41 7.27 3.41 2.67
N SER A 42 6.85 2.68 1.63
CA SER A 42 7.75 2.21 0.59
C SER A 42 8.40 3.37 -0.18
N PHE A 43 9.70 3.29 -0.50
CA PHE A 43 10.48 4.43 -1.01
C PHE A 43 10.34 4.70 -2.51
N GLY A 44 9.12 4.56 -3.01
CA GLY A 44 8.72 4.69 -4.40
C GLY A 44 8.04 3.42 -4.91
N HIS A 45 7.34 3.52 -6.03
CA HIS A 45 6.48 2.44 -6.53
C HIS A 45 6.61 2.26 -8.04
N ASN A 46 6.99 1.05 -8.46
CA ASN A 46 7.14 0.70 -9.87
C ASN A 46 5.79 0.74 -10.63
N MET A 47 5.84 1.11 -11.91
CA MET A 47 4.65 1.27 -12.77
C MET A 47 3.88 -0.01 -13.11
N MET A 48 4.38 -1.20 -12.73
CA MET A 48 3.68 -2.47 -12.97
C MET A 48 2.71 -2.84 -11.84
N ILE A 49 2.77 -2.14 -10.70
CA ILE A 49 1.91 -2.42 -9.54
C ILE A 49 0.40 -2.37 -9.89
N PRO A 50 -0.12 -1.40 -10.68
CA PRO A 50 -1.51 -1.41 -11.10
C PRO A 50 -1.96 -2.73 -11.74
N GLN A 51 -1.15 -3.30 -12.63
CA GLN A 51 -1.43 -4.60 -13.24
C GLN A 51 -1.52 -5.71 -12.20
N ILE A 52 -0.51 -5.81 -11.33
CA ILE A 52 -0.45 -6.86 -10.31
C ILE A 52 -1.66 -6.76 -9.37
N LEU A 53 -2.00 -5.55 -8.92
CA LEU A 53 -3.18 -5.31 -8.09
C LEU A 53 -4.47 -5.75 -8.77
N LYS A 54 -4.67 -5.38 -10.04
CA LYS A 54 -5.87 -5.74 -10.80
C LYS A 54 -6.02 -7.25 -11.01
N GLU A 55 -4.93 -7.95 -11.32
CA GLU A 55 -4.92 -9.42 -11.41
C GLU A 55 -5.24 -10.10 -10.08
N MET A 56 -5.00 -9.41 -8.95
CA MET A 56 -5.37 -9.88 -7.61
C MET A 56 -6.77 -9.45 -7.17
N GLY A 57 -7.53 -8.75 -8.02
CA GLY A 57 -8.84 -8.19 -7.69
C GLY A 57 -8.78 -7.09 -6.63
N ILE A 58 -7.70 -6.29 -6.65
CA ILE A 58 -7.55 -5.09 -5.84
C ILE A 58 -7.68 -3.87 -6.75
N ASP A 59 -8.67 -3.03 -6.47
CA ASP A 59 -9.02 -1.88 -7.30
C ASP A 59 -8.39 -0.57 -6.84
N TYR A 60 -7.93 -0.52 -5.59
CA TYR A 60 -7.52 0.71 -4.92
C TYR A 60 -6.11 0.64 -4.38
N TYR A 61 -5.44 1.78 -4.30
CA TYR A 61 -4.07 1.88 -3.81
C TYR A 61 -3.87 3.11 -2.93
N ILE A 62 -3.14 2.97 -1.83
CA ILE A 62 -2.78 4.05 -0.92
C ILE A 62 -1.28 4.02 -0.70
N PHE A 63 -0.66 5.20 -0.82
CA PHE A 63 0.75 5.41 -0.58
C PHE A 63 1.01 6.82 0.00
N MET A 64 2.19 7.07 0.56
CA MET A 64 2.59 8.42 1.01
C MET A 64 3.86 8.90 0.31
N ARG A 65 4.84 8.00 0.12
CA ARG A 65 6.13 8.32 -0.50
C ARG A 65 6.16 7.91 -1.96
N PRO A 66 6.64 8.74 -2.91
CA PRO A 66 7.21 10.06 -2.72
C PRO A 66 6.18 11.13 -2.34
N GLY A 67 6.61 12.06 -1.49
CA GLY A 67 5.80 13.20 -1.09
C GLY A 67 5.70 14.28 -2.18
N PRO A 68 4.86 15.33 -1.99
CA PRO A 68 4.69 16.42 -2.95
C PRO A 68 5.98 17.17 -3.32
N HIS A 69 6.96 17.20 -2.41
CA HIS A 69 8.26 17.83 -2.62
C HIS A 69 9.22 16.98 -3.48
N GLU A 70 8.92 15.69 -3.63
CA GLU A 70 9.74 14.72 -4.38
C GLU A 70 9.12 14.43 -5.75
N LYS A 71 7.80 14.24 -5.80
CA LYS A 71 7.05 14.01 -7.04
C LYS A 71 5.83 14.91 -7.14
N LYS A 72 5.81 15.73 -8.19
CA LYS A 72 4.62 16.50 -8.57
C LYS A 72 3.59 15.57 -9.21
N LEU A 73 2.42 15.48 -8.61
CA LEU A 73 1.26 14.73 -9.09
C LEU A 73 0.09 15.71 -9.34
N PRO A 74 -0.88 15.36 -10.21
CA PRO A 74 -1.97 16.27 -10.56
C PRO A 74 -2.92 16.57 -9.40
N GLY A 75 -3.02 15.67 -8.43
CA GLY A 75 -3.79 15.76 -7.19
C GLY A 75 -3.38 14.65 -6.23
N ASN A 76 -4.11 14.50 -5.13
CA ASN A 76 -3.88 13.40 -4.19
C ASN A 76 -4.77 12.18 -4.50
N LEU A 77 -5.78 12.34 -5.36
CA LEU A 77 -6.59 11.23 -5.89
C LEU A 77 -6.52 11.19 -7.42
N PHE A 78 -6.13 10.05 -7.98
CA PHE A 78 -5.95 9.89 -9.43
C PHE A 78 -6.01 8.43 -9.86
N TRP A 79 -6.28 8.19 -11.15
CA TRP A 79 -6.12 6.85 -11.73
C TRP A 79 -4.64 6.58 -12.00
N TRP A 80 -4.07 5.56 -11.36
CA TRP A 80 -2.72 5.10 -11.66
C TRP A 80 -2.78 3.97 -12.67
N GLU A 81 -2.21 4.19 -13.85
CA GLU A 81 -2.30 3.27 -14.99
C GLU A 81 -0.93 2.68 -15.30
N GLY A 82 -0.86 1.35 -15.32
CA GLY A 82 0.31 0.59 -15.74
C GLY A 82 0.45 0.57 -17.27
N PRO A 83 1.62 0.16 -17.80
CA PRO A 83 1.88 0.14 -19.24
C PRO A 83 1.01 -0.85 -20.03
N ASP A 84 0.37 -1.81 -19.36
CA ASP A 84 -0.60 -2.74 -19.95
C ASP A 84 -2.03 -2.15 -20.06
N GLY A 85 -2.23 -0.94 -19.53
CA GLY A 85 -3.53 -0.26 -19.48
C GLY A 85 -4.36 -0.58 -18.24
N SER A 86 -3.91 -1.49 -17.37
CA SER A 86 -4.55 -1.75 -16.07
C SER A 86 -4.52 -0.50 -15.20
N LYS A 87 -5.63 -0.16 -14.55
CA LYS A 87 -5.73 1.02 -13.68
C LYS A 87 -6.24 0.69 -12.29
N VAL A 88 -5.66 1.33 -11.29
CA VAL A 88 -6.18 1.36 -9.91
C VAL A 88 -6.43 2.80 -9.49
N LEU A 89 -7.41 3.03 -8.61
CA LEU A 89 -7.65 4.36 -8.04
C LEU A 89 -6.67 4.56 -6.88
N ALA A 90 -5.77 5.53 -7.03
CA ALA A 90 -4.67 5.77 -6.11
C ALA A 90 -4.91 7.03 -5.27
N TYR A 91 -4.72 6.90 -3.95
CA TYR A 91 -4.73 8.02 -3.01
C TYR A 91 -3.33 8.22 -2.41
N ARG A 92 -2.75 9.40 -2.64
CA ARG A 92 -1.53 9.84 -1.96
C ARG A 92 -1.88 10.50 -0.64
N ILE A 93 -1.40 9.93 0.45
CA ILE A 93 -1.47 10.52 1.78
C ILE A 93 -0.67 11.84 1.75
N PRO A 94 -1.30 12.99 2.03
CA PRO A 94 -0.65 14.29 1.80
C PRO A 94 0.36 14.68 2.89
N LEU A 95 0.16 14.21 4.12
CA LEU A 95 0.90 14.69 5.30
C LEU A 95 1.55 13.55 6.09
N SER A 96 0.74 12.68 6.69
CA SER A 96 1.22 11.56 7.50
C SER A 96 0.20 10.42 7.46
N TYR A 97 0.70 9.17 7.49
CA TYR A 97 -0.11 7.97 7.69
C TYR A 97 -0.44 7.71 9.18
N GLY A 98 -0.11 8.66 10.06
CA GLY A 98 -0.52 8.71 11.46
C GLY A 98 -0.92 10.12 11.87
N GLY A 99 -0.98 10.39 13.17
CA GLY A 99 -1.33 11.70 13.71
C GLY A 99 -0.75 11.93 15.11
N PRO A 100 -0.84 13.17 15.63
CA PRO A 100 -0.38 13.48 16.97
C PRO A 100 -1.19 12.75 18.04
N LYS A 101 -0.61 12.62 19.24
CA LYS A 101 -1.35 12.17 20.43
C LYS A 101 -2.32 13.29 20.85
N GLY A 102 -3.54 12.93 21.22
CA GLY A 102 -4.51 13.90 21.75
C GLY A 102 -5.41 14.49 20.69
N ASP A 103 -5.56 15.81 20.70
CA ASP A 103 -6.42 16.52 19.77
C ASP A 103 -5.88 16.47 18.34
N LEU A 104 -6.78 16.18 17.39
CA LEU A 104 -6.50 16.04 15.97
C LEU A 104 -6.97 17.24 15.14
N LYS A 105 -7.56 18.27 15.75
CA LYS A 105 -8.11 19.43 15.02
C LYS A 105 -7.12 20.05 14.04
N GLU A 106 -5.92 20.39 14.51
CA GLU A 106 -4.89 20.99 13.68
C GLU A 106 -4.38 20.04 12.58
N HIS A 107 -4.26 18.75 12.89
CA HIS A 107 -3.83 17.72 11.93
C HIS A 107 -4.84 17.57 10.79
N ILE A 108 -6.13 17.46 11.12
CA ILE A 108 -7.23 17.36 10.15
C ILE A 108 -7.31 18.63 9.29
N GLN A 109 -7.16 19.80 9.90
CA GLN A 109 -7.12 21.08 9.19
C GLN A 109 -5.99 21.10 8.15
N LYS A 110 -4.76 20.74 8.55
CA LYS A 110 -3.59 20.68 7.66
C LYS A 110 -3.76 19.65 6.53
N VAL A 111 -4.35 18.50 6.82
CA VAL A 111 -4.65 17.49 5.78
C VAL A 111 -5.65 18.06 4.77
N SER A 112 -6.68 18.78 5.21
CA SER A 112 -7.63 19.45 4.32
C SER A 112 -6.96 20.51 3.45
N GLU A 113 -6.07 21.32 4.02
CA GLU A 113 -5.35 22.39 3.30
C GLU A 113 -4.37 21.86 2.25
N ALA A 114 -4.01 20.58 2.31
CA ALA A 114 -3.15 19.93 1.31
C ALA A 114 -3.90 19.55 0.02
N PHE A 115 -5.22 19.72 -0.02
CA PHE A 115 -6.05 19.53 -1.21
C PHE A 115 -6.40 20.86 -1.86
N LYS A 116 -6.56 20.86 -3.19
CA LYS A 116 -7.02 22.04 -3.91
C LYS A 116 -8.50 22.29 -3.58
N PRO A 117 -8.97 23.55 -3.48
CA PRO A 117 -10.38 23.84 -3.19
C PRO A 117 -11.37 23.16 -4.15
N ASP A 118 -11.06 23.11 -5.45
CA ASP A 118 -11.90 22.43 -6.45
C ASP A 118 -11.91 20.89 -6.27
N GLU A 119 -10.81 20.31 -5.79
CA GLU A 119 -10.72 18.88 -5.45
C GLU A 119 -11.59 18.58 -4.23
N LEU A 120 -11.51 19.39 -3.18
CA LEU A 120 -12.39 19.25 -2.00
C LEU A 120 -13.87 19.37 -2.36
N LYS A 121 -14.23 20.32 -3.23
CA LYS A 121 -15.61 20.53 -3.67
C LYS A 121 -16.18 19.34 -4.42
N SER A 122 -15.36 18.62 -5.18
CA SER A 122 -15.78 17.45 -5.96
C SER A 122 -15.75 16.15 -5.16
N LEU A 123 -14.79 16.01 -4.24
CA LEU A 123 -14.68 14.81 -3.40
C LEU A 123 -15.67 14.81 -2.23
N GLU A 124 -15.96 15.98 -1.66
CA GLU A 124 -16.73 16.22 -0.41
C GLU A 124 -16.06 15.67 0.86
N ARG A 125 -15.33 14.55 0.75
CA ARG A 125 -14.60 13.91 1.84
C ARG A 125 -13.19 13.57 1.39
N ILE A 126 -12.28 13.49 2.35
CA ILE A 126 -10.88 13.08 2.16
C ILE A 126 -10.49 12.14 3.30
N MET A 127 -9.49 11.28 3.06
CA MET A 127 -8.95 10.41 4.11
C MET A 127 -7.90 11.15 4.95
N CYS A 128 -8.09 11.14 6.26
CA CYS A 128 -7.10 11.59 7.24
C CYS A 128 -6.72 10.41 8.15
N PHE A 129 -5.46 10.03 8.14
CA PHE A 129 -4.95 8.95 8.98
C PHE A 129 -4.56 9.49 10.36
N TYR A 130 -4.69 8.65 11.39
CA TYR A 130 -4.43 9.02 12.77
C TYR A 130 -3.87 7.81 13.55
N GLY A 131 -3.26 8.08 14.71
CA GLY A 131 -2.56 7.08 15.51
C GLY A 131 -1.04 7.13 15.35
N ARG A 132 -0.35 6.15 15.93
CA ARG A 132 1.12 6.09 15.99
C ARG A 132 1.66 5.12 14.94
N GLY A 133 2.45 5.63 14.00
CA GLY A 133 3.09 4.85 12.93
C GLY A 133 4.43 4.25 13.36
N ASP A 134 5.52 4.87 12.91
CA ASP A 134 6.94 4.45 12.85
C ASP A 134 7.51 3.69 14.07
N HIS A 135 6.91 3.82 15.24
CA HIS A 135 7.42 3.28 16.51
C HIS A 135 6.44 2.34 17.23
N GLY A 136 5.39 1.91 16.53
CA GLY A 136 4.33 1.08 17.07
C GLY A 136 3.37 1.86 17.98
N GLY A 137 2.19 1.27 18.15
CA GLY A 137 1.08 1.84 18.90
C GLY A 137 -0.16 2.05 18.03
N GLY A 138 -1.29 2.29 18.68
CA GLY A 138 -2.54 2.63 18.01
C GLY A 138 -2.94 4.07 18.27
N PRO A 139 -4.13 4.48 17.81
CA PRO A 139 -4.74 5.73 18.24
C PRO A 139 -4.98 5.74 19.76
N THR A 140 -4.92 6.93 20.36
CA THR A 140 -5.20 7.10 21.79
C THR A 140 -6.69 7.34 22.05
N ARG A 141 -7.14 7.20 23.29
CA ARG A 141 -8.55 7.47 23.65
C ARG A 141 -8.91 8.93 23.35
N GLU A 142 -7.97 9.83 23.59
CA GLU A 142 -8.11 11.26 23.30
C GLU A 142 -8.23 11.53 21.79
N ASN A 143 -7.55 10.76 20.93
CA ASN A 143 -7.78 10.85 19.48
C ASN A 143 -9.24 10.50 19.14
N MET A 144 -9.80 9.46 19.78
CA MET A 144 -11.18 9.05 19.54
C MET A 144 -12.19 10.10 20.02
N GLU A 145 -11.92 10.72 21.15
CA GLU A 145 -12.73 11.82 21.70
C GLU A 145 -12.66 13.06 20.80
N SER A 146 -11.47 13.42 20.33
CA SER A 146 -11.27 14.52 19.37
C SER A 146 -12.05 14.28 18.07
N ILE A 147 -11.98 13.08 17.48
CA ILE A 147 -12.76 12.77 16.26
C ILE A 147 -14.26 12.89 16.50
N ARG A 148 -14.77 12.42 17.64
CA ARG A 148 -16.20 12.55 17.98
C ARG A 148 -16.63 14.01 18.15
N ALA A 149 -15.81 14.82 18.80
CA ALA A 149 -16.08 16.25 18.99
C ALA A 149 -16.08 16.99 17.64
N LEU A 150 -15.06 16.74 16.80
CA LEU A 150 -14.96 17.31 15.46
C LEU A 150 -16.06 16.80 14.50
N GLY A 151 -16.66 15.65 14.77
CA GLY A 151 -17.82 15.16 14.03
C GLY A 151 -19.13 15.87 14.36
N GLN A 152 -19.18 16.68 15.41
CA GLN A 152 -20.36 17.41 15.87
C GLN A 152 -20.27 18.93 15.62
N GLN A 153 -19.13 19.42 15.14
CA GLN A 153 -18.95 20.85 14.85
C GLN A 153 -19.64 21.28 13.54
N SER A 154 -19.89 22.57 13.38
CA SER A 154 -20.29 23.13 12.08
C SER A 154 -19.12 23.08 11.09
N THR A 155 -19.41 22.88 9.81
CA THR A 155 -18.41 23.04 8.75
C THR A 155 -17.85 24.47 8.67
N ASP A 156 -18.57 25.45 9.22
CA ASP A 156 -18.09 26.85 9.34
C ASP A 156 -16.91 26.97 10.32
N ASP A 157 -16.79 26.06 11.28
CA ASP A 157 -15.73 26.03 12.30
C ASP A 157 -14.51 25.19 11.87
N GLY A 158 -14.56 24.61 10.67
CA GLY A 158 -13.53 23.78 10.04
C GLY A 158 -14.05 22.41 9.56
N PRO A 159 -13.16 21.55 9.01
CA PRO A 159 -13.53 20.24 8.50
C PRO A 159 -14.11 19.35 9.61
N MET A 160 -15.26 18.73 9.33
CA MET A 160 -15.82 17.71 10.20
C MET A 160 -15.03 16.40 10.10
N ALA A 161 -14.96 15.65 11.20
CA ALA A 161 -14.30 14.35 11.25
C ALA A 161 -15.28 13.22 11.51
N LEU A 162 -15.11 12.09 10.83
CA LEU A 162 -15.93 10.90 11.02
C LEU A 162 -15.06 9.64 10.93
N PHE A 163 -15.41 8.61 11.70
CA PHE A 163 -14.77 7.31 11.57
C PHE A 163 -15.22 6.66 10.26
N SER A 164 -14.25 6.19 9.47
CA SER A 164 -14.47 5.53 8.19
C SER A 164 -13.35 4.54 7.92
N SER A 165 -13.43 3.83 6.78
CA SER A 165 -12.39 2.97 6.27
C SER A 165 -11.95 3.41 4.86
N PRO A 166 -10.75 3.01 4.42
CA PRO A 166 -10.34 3.14 3.02
C PRO A 166 -11.35 2.54 2.03
N ASN A 167 -11.97 1.40 2.38
CA ASN A 167 -12.96 0.75 1.53
C ASN A 167 -14.18 1.67 1.33
N ASP A 168 -14.76 2.19 2.42
CA ASP A 168 -15.93 3.06 2.37
C ASP A 168 -15.64 4.34 1.56
N TYR A 169 -14.46 4.92 1.75
CA TYR A 169 -14.03 6.10 1.01
C TYR A 169 -13.95 5.83 -0.50
N PHE A 170 -13.27 4.77 -0.91
CA PHE A 170 -13.10 4.46 -2.33
C PHE A 170 -14.40 4.02 -2.99
N GLU A 171 -15.28 3.32 -2.27
CA GLU A 171 -16.62 2.99 -2.75
C GLU A 171 -17.46 4.26 -2.99
N GLU A 172 -17.43 5.21 -2.04
CA GLU A 172 -18.11 6.50 -2.17
C GLU A 172 -17.59 7.28 -3.38
N VAL A 173 -16.27 7.46 -3.50
CA VAL A 173 -15.65 8.20 -4.62
C VAL A 173 -15.96 7.53 -5.95
N SER A 174 -15.88 6.20 -6.03
CA SER A 174 -16.14 5.46 -7.26
C SER A 174 -17.60 5.56 -7.72
N SER A 175 -18.54 5.82 -6.80
CA SER A 175 -19.95 6.05 -7.13
C SER A 175 -20.22 7.42 -7.77
N LYS A 176 -19.33 8.42 -7.57
CA LYS A 176 -19.53 9.82 -7.99
C LYS A 176 -19.17 10.10 -9.46
N ASN A 177 -18.70 9.11 -10.23
CA ASN A 177 -18.28 9.22 -11.63
C ASN A 177 -17.41 10.46 -11.93
N LEU A 178 -16.42 10.69 -11.06
CA LEU A 178 -15.56 11.88 -11.12
C LEU A 178 -14.57 11.80 -12.29
N SER A 179 -14.36 12.93 -12.96
CA SER A 179 -13.32 13.08 -13.99
C SER A 179 -11.94 13.26 -13.34
N LEU A 180 -11.33 12.15 -12.91
CA LEU A 180 -10.02 12.15 -12.26
C LEU A 180 -8.86 12.08 -13.28
N PRO A 181 -7.72 12.73 -13.00
CA PRO A 181 -6.55 12.65 -13.86
C PRO A 181 -5.97 11.23 -13.87
N VAL A 182 -5.27 10.89 -14.96
CA VAL A 182 -4.57 9.62 -15.12
C VAL A 182 -3.07 9.86 -15.05
N VAL A 183 -2.38 9.09 -14.21
CA VAL A 183 -0.91 9.08 -14.09
C VAL A 183 -0.39 7.78 -14.72
N LYS A 184 0.43 7.91 -15.76
CA LYS A 184 1.06 6.81 -16.52
C LYS A 184 2.58 6.82 -16.32
N ASP A 185 3.01 6.80 -15.07
CA ASP A 185 4.41 6.95 -14.69
C ASP A 185 4.70 6.19 -13.38
N GLU A 186 5.98 5.95 -13.10
CA GLU A 186 6.40 5.42 -11.80
C GLU A 186 6.21 6.47 -10.69
N LEU A 187 5.89 6.02 -9.49
CA LEU A 187 5.75 6.90 -8.33
C LEU A 187 7.08 6.95 -7.59
N GLN A 188 8.02 7.71 -8.15
CA GLN A 188 9.42 7.83 -7.74
C GLN A 188 9.80 9.30 -7.46
N HIS A 189 10.83 9.66 -6.69
CA HIS A 189 11.80 8.84 -5.94
C HIS A 189 11.82 9.26 -4.46
N HIS A 190 11.99 8.33 -3.52
CA HIS A 190 12.23 8.62 -2.10
C HIS A 190 13.48 7.89 -1.62
N ALA A 191 14.24 8.48 -0.68
CA ALA A 191 15.38 7.85 0.02
C ALA A 191 16.32 6.98 -0.86
N SER A 192 16.62 7.40 -2.10
CA SER A 192 17.28 6.55 -3.10
C SER A 192 18.67 6.03 -2.71
N GLY A 193 19.33 6.62 -1.71
CA GLY A 193 20.60 6.12 -1.16
C GLY A 193 20.48 4.71 -0.58
N CYS A 194 19.32 4.35 -0.03
CA CYS A 194 19.09 3.04 0.59
C CYS A 194 19.30 1.90 -0.43
N TYR A 195 19.01 2.15 -1.72
CA TYR A 195 19.16 1.15 -2.79
C TYR A 195 20.60 0.76 -3.12
N SER A 196 21.58 1.52 -2.67
CA SER A 196 23.01 1.14 -2.75
C SER A 196 23.59 0.70 -1.40
N ALA A 197 22.95 1.09 -0.30
CA ALA A 197 23.35 0.69 1.04
C ALA A 197 23.17 -0.83 1.25
N LEU A 198 24.11 -1.45 1.97
CA LEU A 198 24.08 -2.87 2.31
C LEU A 198 23.83 -3.77 1.09
N SER A 199 24.51 -3.51 -0.03
CA SER A 199 24.32 -4.17 -1.33
C SER A 199 24.35 -5.71 -1.29
N TRP A 200 25.03 -6.31 -0.29
CA TRP A 200 25.04 -7.74 -0.06
C TRP A 200 23.64 -8.30 0.30
N ILE A 201 22.78 -7.53 0.97
CA ILE A 201 21.39 -7.89 1.27
C ILE A 201 20.60 -7.95 -0.04
N LYS A 202 20.69 -6.90 -0.86
CA LYS A 202 20.04 -6.82 -2.18
C LYS A 202 20.47 -7.98 -3.10
N LYS A 203 21.76 -8.28 -3.14
CA LYS A 203 22.31 -9.45 -3.86
C LYS A 203 21.76 -10.77 -3.33
N SER A 204 21.65 -10.90 -2.01
CA SER A 204 21.13 -12.11 -1.36
C SER A 204 19.63 -12.30 -1.65
N ASN A 205 18.83 -11.23 -1.59
CA ASN A 205 17.42 -11.25 -1.99
C ASN A 205 17.26 -11.79 -3.42
N ARG A 206 17.97 -11.20 -4.39
CA ARG A 206 17.88 -11.64 -5.79
C ARG A 206 18.31 -13.09 -5.98
N LYS A 207 19.36 -13.53 -5.27
CA LYS A 207 19.80 -14.93 -5.29
C LYS A 207 18.71 -15.87 -4.75
N LEU A 208 18.08 -15.51 -3.63
CA LEU A 208 17.04 -16.32 -2.99
C LEU A 208 15.76 -16.39 -3.84
N GLU A 209 15.32 -15.29 -4.47
CA GLU A 209 14.20 -15.29 -5.41
C GLU A 209 14.44 -16.29 -6.55
N ASN A 210 15.61 -16.22 -7.18
CA ASN A 210 15.98 -17.12 -8.28
C ASN A 210 16.07 -18.59 -7.83
N LEU A 211 16.64 -18.84 -6.64
CA LEU A 211 16.73 -20.20 -6.09
C LEU A 211 15.36 -20.76 -5.74
N LEU A 212 14.44 -19.97 -5.20
CA LEU A 212 13.08 -20.42 -4.89
C LEU A 212 12.29 -20.73 -6.16
N LEU A 213 12.36 -19.85 -7.16
CA LEU A 213 11.77 -20.10 -8.47
C LEU A 213 12.31 -21.39 -9.12
N ALA A 214 13.63 -21.61 -9.06
CA ALA A 214 14.23 -22.84 -9.55
C ALA A 214 13.75 -24.07 -8.74
N ALA A 215 13.72 -23.96 -7.41
CA ALA A 215 13.28 -25.04 -6.53
C ALA A 215 11.83 -25.45 -6.79
N GLU A 216 10.92 -24.50 -7.03
CA GLU A 216 9.53 -24.79 -7.40
C GLU A 216 9.45 -25.53 -8.73
N LYS A 217 10.11 -25.02 -9.78
CA LYS A 217 10.13 -25.64 -11.12
C LYS A 217 10.65 -27.07 -11.07
N PHE A 218 11.80 -27.30 -10.45
CA PHE A 218 12.38 -28.64 -10.35
C PHE A 218 11.58 -29.56 -9.44
N SER A 219 10.98 -29.05 -8.36
CA SER A 219 10.11 -29.85 -7.50
C SER A 219 8.83 -30.29 -8.21
N LEU A 220 8.24 -29.43 -9.04
CA LEU A 220 7.09 -29.74 -9.87
C LEU A 220 7.44 -30.83 -10.91
N MET A 221 8.56 -30.66 -11.62
CA MET A 221 9.05 -31.66 -12.59
C MET A 221 9.31 -33.01 -11.91
N ALA A 222 9.95 -33.01 -10.74
CA ALA A 222 10.26 -34.23 -10.00
C ALA A 222 8.99 -34.96 -9.54
N ASN A 223 7.97 -34.23 -9.07
CA ASN A 223 6.67 -34.81 -8.71
C ASN A 223 5.91 -35.35 -9.93
N TYR A 224 6.03 -34.67 -11.07
CA TYR A 224 5.40 -35.13 -12.31
C TYR A 224 6.02 -36.44 -12.83
N LEU A 225 7.36 -36.52 -12.87
CA LEU A 225 8.12 -37.67 -13.37
C LEU A 225 8.14 -38.85 -12.39
N ASN A 226 8.02 -38.59 -11.09
CA ASN A 226 7.98 -39.62 -10.06
C ASN A 226 6.82 -39.37 -9.10
N LYS A 227 5.71 -40.09 -9.32
CA LYS A 227 4.49 -39.96 -8.50
C LYS A 227 4.69 -40.29 -7.01
N ASN A 228 5.74 -41.05 -6.67
CA ASN A 228 6.08 -41.33 -5.27
C ASN A 228 6.80 -40.17 -4.56
N ARG A 229 7.19 -39.12 -5.31
CA ARG A 229 7.84 -37.94 -4.77
C ARG A 229 6.86 -36.78 -4.72
N ALA A 230 6.28 -36.49 -3.55
CA ALA A 230 5.34 -35.38 -3.38
C ALA A 230 6.01 -34.00 -3.60
N TYR A 231 5.24 -33.04 -4.14
CA TYR A 231 5.64 -31.63 -4.20
C TYR A 231 5.80 -31.07 -2.77
N PRO A 232 6.93 -30.46 -2.40
CA PRO A 232 7.22 -30.04 -1.03
C PRO A 232 6.56 -28.70 -0.69
N GLN A 233 5.23 -28.59 -0.85
CA GLN A 233 4.43 -27.37 -0.72
C GLN A 233 4.73 -26.61 0.58
N ALA A 234 4.69 -27.28 1.73
CA ALA A 234 4.87 -26.64 3.04
C ALA A 234 6.28 -26.04 3.20
N LYS A 235 7.32 -26.74 2.72
CA LYS A 235 8.71 -26.27 2.80
C LYS A 235 8.93 -25.04 1.92
N LEU A 236 8.41 -25.08 0.69
CA LEU A 236 8.51 -23.96 -0.26
C LEU A 236 7.70 -22.75 0.22
N THR A 237 6.49 -22.96 0.74
CA THR A 237 5.66 -21.89 1.30
C THR A 237 6.38 -21.19 2.46
N ARG A 238 6.95 -21.96 3.40
CA ARG A 238 7.73 -21.40 4.51
C ARG A 238 8.95 -20.62 4.01
N ALA A 239 9.67 -21.15 3.02
CA ALA A 239 10.86 -20.50 2.48
C ALA A 239 10.52 -19.17 1.77
N TRP A 240 9.40 -19.12 1.02
CA TRP A 240 8.88 -17.87 0.48
C TRP A 240 8.48 -16.90 1.58
N GLN A 241 7.71 -17.31 2.58
CA GLN A 241 7.32 -16.43 3.69
C GLN A 241 8.53 -15.82 4.41
N MET A 242 9.61 -16.59 4.58
CA MET A 242 10.88 -16.09 5.13
C MET A 242 11.55 -15.06 4.21
N LEU A 243 11.62 -15.32 2.91
CA LEU A 243 12.15 -14.34 1.95
C LEU A 243 11.31 -13.06 1.97
N LEU A 244 9.99 -13.16 1.81
CA LEU A 244 9.08 -12.02 1.76
C LEU A 244 9.14 -11.17 3.02
N PHE A 245 9.33 -11.76 4.19
CA PHE A 245 9.52 -11.03 5.44
C PHE A 245 10.76 -10.11 5.38
N THR A 246 11.85 -10.57 4.76
CA THR A 246 13.06 -9.75 4.58
C THR A 246 12.93 -8.68 3.50
N GLN A 247 11.80 -8.64 2.78
CA GLN A 247 11.52 -7.62 1.76
C GLN A 247 10.75 -6.41 2.30
N PHE A 248 10.55 -6.33 3.63
CA PHE A 248 10.02 -5.13 4.27
C PHE A 248 10.82 -3.88 3.86
N HIS A 249 10.13 -2.75 3.66
CA HIS A 249 10.73 -1.56 3.06
C HIS A 249 11.98 -1.06 3.81
N ASP A 250 12.03 -1.10 5.14
CA ASP A 250 13.25 -0.70 5.88
C ASP A 250 14.38 -1.74 5.86
N ILE A 251 14.07 -3.02 5.66
CA ILE A 251 15.07 -4.09 5.64
C ILE A 251 15.75 -4.14 4.27
N LEU A 252 14.94 -4.11 3.21
CA LEU A 252 15.41 -4.27 1.84
C LEU A 252 15.69 -2.94 1.17
N GLY A 253 14.96 -1.89 1.52
CA GLY A 253 15.09 -0.53 1.01
C GLY A 253 16.51 -0.03 1.06
#